data_AF-A0AAJ7MJ54-F1
#
_entry.id   AF-A0AAJ7MJ54-F1
#
_cell.length_a   1.000
_cell.length_b   1.000
_cell.length_c   1.000
_cell.angle_alpha   90.00
_cell.angle_beta   90.00
_cell.angle_gamma   90.00
#
_symmetry.space_group_name_H-M   'P 1'
#
loop_
_entity.id
_entity.type
_entity.pdbx_description
1 polymer ?
#
loop_
_entity_poly.entity_id
_entity_poly.type
_entity_poly.pdbx_seq_one_letter_code
_entity_poly.pdbx_strand_id
1 'polypeptide(L)'
;MSTVNEAAHRLSKSGTSLYAVLELKKGASPEDVKKSYRHLSSCVHCSLVAVSVVAAVFAVEHLNHHLSRIVGENISRTSRVSLQGQEPKVILEERKIAKMIFKR
;
A
#
# COMPACT_ATOMS: atom_id res chain seq x y z
N MET A 1 3.91 17.05 34.07
CA MET A 1 4.96 18.10 34.03
C MET A 1 6.24 17.65 33.30
N SER A 2 6.68 16.39 33.40
CA SER A 2 7.91 15.90 32.74
C SER A 2 7.96 16.10 31.22
N THR A 3 6.85 15.85 30.50
CA THR A 3 6.79 15.92 29.03
C THR A 3 6.97 17.33 28.47
N VAL A 4 6.49 18.35 29.19
CA VAL A 4 6.62 19.77 28.79
C VAL A 4 8.06 20.23 28.93
N ASN A 5 8.74 19.78 30.00
CA ASN A 5 10.13 20.13 30.26
C ASN A 5 11.07 19.51 29.22
N GLU A 6 10.80 18.27 28.79
CA GLU A 6 11.53 17.62 27.69
C GLU A 6 11.34 18.37 26.36
N ALA A 7 10.10 18.77 26.05
CA ALA A 7 9.83 19.55 24.84
C ALA A 7 10.55 20.91 24.86
N ALA A 8 10.54 21.61 26.01
CA ALA A 8 11.26 22.86 26.19
C ALA A 8 12.79 22.67 26.06
N HIS A 9 13.33 21.59 26.63
CA HIS A 9 14.75 21.25 26.52
C HIS A 9 15.16 20.98 25.06
N ARG A 10 14.34 20.23 24.31
CA ARG A 10 14.59 19.96 22.89
C ARG A 10 14.54 21.22 22.02
N LEU A 11 13.59 22.12 22.28
CA LEU A 11 13.50 23.42 21.59
C LEU A 11 14.70 24.32 21.92
N SER A 12 15.14 24.33 23.18
CA SER A 12 16.34 25.04 23.59
C SER A 12 17.58 24.50 22.87
N LYS A 13 17.68 23.17 22.72
CA LYS A 13 18.78 22.51 21.99
C LYS A 13 18.80 22.85 20.50
N SER A 14 17.62 23.01 19.87
CA SER A 14 17.53 23.43 18.46
C SER A 14 17.67 24.94 18.25
N GLY A 15 17.81 25.72 19.33
CA GLY A 15 17.86 27.19 19.27
C GLY A 15 16.55 27.83 18.77
N THR A 16 15.46 27.06 18.70
CA THR A 16 14.19 27.51 18.11
C THR A 16 13.25 27.94 19.22
N SER A 17 12.82 29.21 19.19
CA SER A 17 11.83 29.68 20.17
C SER A 17 10.44 29.11 19.87
N LEU A 18 9.63 28.90 20.91
CA LEU A 18 8.24 28.46 20.76
C LEU A 18 7.41 29.39 19.84
N TYR A 19 7.66 30.71 19.91
CA TYR A 19 7.02 31.68 19.03
C TYR A 19 7.40 31.47 17.56
N ALA A 20 8.66 31.12 17.29
CA ALA A 20 9.09 30.79 15.93
C ALA A 20 8.42 29.49 15.42
N VAL A 21 8.26 28.48 16.27
CA VAL A 21 7.53 27.25 15.91
C VAL A 21 6.06 27.52 15.59
N LEU A 22 5.44 28.46 16.29
CA LEU A 22 4.06 28.88 16.04
C LEU A 22 3.94 29.95 14.94
N GLU A 23 5.07 30.36 14.34
CA GLU A 23 5.17 31.44 13.34
C GLU A 23 4.60 32.77 13.82
N LEU A 24 4.75 33.06 15.12
CA LEU A 24 4.27 34.26 15.79
C LEU A 24 5.43 35.19 16.18
N LYS A 25 5.12 36.48 16.29
CA LYS A 25 6.03 37.45 16.90
C LYS A 25 6.08 37.25 18.41
N LYS A 26 7.24 37.52 19.01
CA LYS A 26 7.42 37.49 20.47
C LYS A 26 6.49 38.54 21.10
N GLY A 27 5.66 38.12 22.06
CA GLY A 27 4.65 38.97 22.69
C GLY A 27 3.28 38.96 22.01
N ALA A 28 3.01 38.00 21.12
CA ALA A 28 1.67 37.78 20.56
C ALA A 28 0.63 37.48 21.65
N SER A 29 -0.63 37.85 21.39
CA SER A 29 -1.73 37.67 22.33
C SER A 29 -1.96 36.19 22.62
N PRO A 30 -2.38 35.80 23.85
CA PRO A 30 -2.69 34.41 24.18
C PRO A 30 -3.74 33.78 23.24
N GLU A 31 -4.66 34.58 22.73
CA GLU A 31 -5.67 34.17 21.75
C GLU A 31 -5.05 33.76 20.43
N ASP A 32 -4.05 34.53 19.95
CA ASP A 32 -3.33 34.25 18.71
C ASP A 32 -2.47 32.99 18.85
N VAL A 33 -1.79 32.83 19.99
CA VAL A 33 -1.05 31.61 20.33
C VAL A 33 -1.96 30.38 20.26
N LYS A 34 -3.16 30.48 20.85
CA LYS A 34 -4.14 29.40 20.85
C LYS A 34 -4.66 29.10 19.45
N LYS A 35 -4.87 30.13 18.62
CA LYS A 35 -5.32 29.98 17.23
C LYS A 35 -4.26 29.30 16.37
N SER A 36 -3.01 29.75 16.42
CA SER A 36 -1.90 29.17 15.67
C SER A 36 -1.64 27.72 16.08
N TYR A 37 -1.70 27.40 17.38
CA TYR A 37 -1.55 26.02 17.86
C TYR A 37 -2.61 25.09 17.28
N ARG A 38 -3.89 25.51 17.26
CA ARG A 38 -4.98 24.70 16.68
C ARG A 38 -4.78 24.45 15.20
N HIS A 39 -4.35 25.48 14.46
CA HIS A 39 -4.07 25.36 13.03
C HIS A 39 -2.94 24.36 12.75
N LEU A 40 -1.80 24.51 13.42
CA LEU A 40 -0.66 23.60 13.31
C LEU A 40 -1.03 22.16 13.68
N SER A 41 -1.75 21.98 14.79
CA SER A 41 -2.20 20.65 15.25
C SER A 41 -3.11 19.96 14.22
N SER A 42 -4.00 20.72 13.58
CA SER A 42 -4.85 20.21 12.50
C SER A 42 -4.03 19.81 11.27
N CYS A 43 -3.05 20.60 10.85
CA CYS A 43 -2.20 20.28 9.71
C CYS A 43 -1.37 19.01 9.94
N VAL A 44 -0.83 18.83 11.14
CA VAL A 44 -0.05 17.62 11.49
C VAL A 44 -0.93 16.38 11.55
N HIS A 45 -2.16 16.49 12.06
CA HIS A 45 -3.11 15.37 12.01
C HIS A 45 -3.50 15.01 10.57
N CYS A 46 -3.82 16.01 9.75
CA CYS A 46 -4.17 15.78 8.35
C CYS A 46 -3.02 15.16 7.56
N SER A 47 -1.77 15.60 7.77
CA SER A 47 -0.61 15.05 7.08
C SER A 47 -0.32 13.61 7.52
N LEU A 48 -0.42 13.29 8.81
CA LEU A 48 -0.25 11.93 9.31
C LEU A 48 -1.31 10.98 8.75
N VAL A 49 -2.58 11.41 8.72
CA VAL A 49 -3.68 10.63 8.13
C VAL A 49 -3.45 10.43 6.64
N ALA A 50 -3.07 11.48 5.90
CA ALA A 50 -2.79 11.37 4.48
C ALA A 50 -1.65 10.37 4.19
N VAL A 51 -0.55 10.44 4.94
CA VAL A 51 0.57 9.49 4.82
C VAL A 51 0.13 8.06 5.11
N SER A 52 -0.71 7.87 6.14
CA SER A 52 -1.22 6.55 6.52
C SER A 52 -2.11 5.94 5.43
N VAL A 53 -2.99 6.75 4.82
CA VAL A 53 -3.85 6.33 3.71
C VAL A 53 -3.01 5.93 2.50
N VAL A 54 -2.02 6.74 2.11
CA VAL A 54 -1.14 6.43 0.97
C VAL A 54 -0.36 5.13 1.22
N ALA A 55 0.17 4.93 2.43
CA ALA A 55 0.87 3.71 2.79
C ALA A 55 -0.05 2.48 2.72
N ALA A 56 -1.29 2.59 3.19
CA ALA A 56 -2.28 1.52 3.13
C ALA A 56 -2.65 1.15 1.68
N VAL A 57 -2.89 2.15 0.82
CA VAL A 57 -3.18 1.93 -0.60
C VAL A 57 -2.01 1.22 -1.29
N PHE A 58 -0.79 1.68 -1.05
CA PHE A 58 0.41 1.06 -1.60
C PHE A 58 0.57 -0.40 -1.16
N ALA A 59 0.33 -0.70 0.12
CA ALA A 59 0.40 -2.06 0.64
C ALA A 59 -0.66 -2.99 0.02
N VAL A 60 -1.90 -2.51 -0.14
CA VAL A 60 -2.99 -3.25 -0.79
C VAL A 60 -2.66 -3.52 -2.25
N GLU A 61 -2.14 -2.53 -2.96
CA GLU A 61 -1.80 -2.69 -4.38
C GLU A 61 -0.63 -3.64 -4.59
N HIS A 62 0.40 -3.55 -3.75
CA HIS A 62 1.53 -4.47 -3.76
C HIS A 62 1.09 -5.91 -3.45
N LEU A 63 0.19 -6.10 -2.49
CA LEU A 63 -0.38 -7.41 -2.19
C LEU A 63 -1.21 -7.95 -3.35
N ASN A 64 -2.04 -7.10 -3.97
CA ASN A 64 -2.88 -7.48 -5.11
C ASN A 64 -2.01 -7.94 -6.30
N HIS A 65 -0.96 -7.19 -6.64
CA HIS A 65 -0.01 -7.58 -7.68
C HIS A 65 0.67 -8.92 -7.37
N HIS A 66 1.05 -9.14 -6.11
CA HIS A 66 1.68 -10.39 -5.69
C HIS A 66 0.73 -11.60 -5.85
N LEU A 67 -0.54 -11.43 -5.46
CA LEU A 67 -1.56 -12.46 -5.61
C LEU A 67 -1.88 -12.74 -7.08
N SER A 68 -2.02 -11.71 -7.92
CA SER A 68 -2.23 -11.89 -9.36
C SER A 68 -1.08 -12.63 -10.02
N ARG A 69 0.17 -12.36 -9.60
CA ARG A 69 1.33 -13.10 -10.08
C ARG A 69 1.28 -14.57 -9.68
N ILE A 70 0.99 -14.86 -8.42
CA ILE A 70 0.86 -16.24 -7.91
C ILE A 70 -0.25 -16.98 -8.66
N VAL A 71 -1.43 -16.38 -8.81
CA VAL A 71 -2.57 -17.01 -9.50
C VAL A 71 -2.23 -17.27 -10.97
N GLY A 72 -1.65 -16.31 -11.67
CA GLY A 72 -1.22 -16.48 -13.06
C GLY A 72 -0.13 -17.55 -13.24
N GLU A 73 0.81 -17.62 -12.30
CA GLU A 73 1.88 -18.64 -12.31
C GLU A 73 1.32 -20.04 -12.02
N ASN A 74 0.36 -20.16 -11.09
CA ASN A 74 -0.32 -21.42 -10.80
C ASN A 74 -1.13 -21.90 -12.00
N ILE A 75 -1.96 -21.06 -12.63
CA ILE A 75 -2.75 -21.42 -13.83
C ILE A 75 -1.82 -21.90 -14.95
N SER A 76 -0.69 -21.22 -15.16
CA SER A 76 0.31 -21.60 -16.17
C SER A 76 0.93 -22.98 -15.85
N ARG A 77 1.20 -23.26 -14.58
CA ARG A 77 1.77 -24.53 -14.13
C ARG A 77 0.74 -25.66 -14.23
N THR A 78 -0.52 -25.46 -13.85
CA THR A 78 -1.60 -26.46 -13.97
C THR A 78 -1.95 -26.74 -15.44
N SER A 79 -1.97 -25.71 -16.28
CA SER A 79 -2.22 -25.84 -17.73
C SER A 79 -1.14 -26.70 -18.43
N ARG A 80 0.13 -26.53 -18.06
CA ARG A 80 1.21 -27.39 -18.58
C ARG A 80 1.13 -28.83 -18.09
N VAL A 81 0.67 -29.08 -16.87
CA VAL A 81 0.49 -30.44 -16.32
C VAL A 81 -0.70 -31.15 -16.98
N SER A 82 -1.76 -30.42 -17.34
CA SER A 82 -2.96 -31.02 -17.96
C SER A 82 -2.77 -31.42 -19.43
N LEU A 83 -1.77 -30.86 -20.12
CA LEU A 83 -1.43 -31.24 -21.51
C LEU A 83 -0.53 -32.47 -21.63
N GLN A 84 0.01 -33.00 -20.52
CA GLN A 84 1.03 -34.06 -20.56
C GLN A 84 0.54 -35.46 -20.17
N GLY A 85 -0.76 -35.75 -20.16
CA GLY A 85 -1.17 -37.09 -19.75
C GLY A 85 -2.65 -37.43 -19.72
N GLN A 86 -3.45 -37.08 -20.73
CA GLN A 86 -4.65 -37.86 -21.06
C GLN A 86 -5.19 -37.44 -22.42
N GLU A 87 -4.76 -38.10 -23.50
CA GLU A 87 -5.70 -38.25 -24.63
C GLU A 87 -6.74 -39.28 -24.17
N PRO A 88 -8.02 -38.92 -24.00
CA PRO A 88 -9.03 -39.91 -23.66
C PRO A 88 -9.05 -40.96 -24.77
N LYS A 89 -9.01 -42.24 -24.37
CA LYS A 89 -9.01 -43.42 -25.26
C LYS A 89 -10.08 -43.36 -26.37
N VAL A 90 -11.12 -42.56 -26.17
CA VAL A 90 -12.19 -42.24 -27.12
C VAL A 90 -11.68 -41.50 -28.37
N ILE A 91 -10.77 -40.53 -28.24
CA ILE A 91 -10.27 -39.72 -29.37
C ILE A 91 -9.33 -40.53 -30.27
N LEU A 92 -8.59 -41.49 -29.69
CA LEU A 92 -7.72 -42.39 -30.46
C LEU A 92 -8.54 -43.34 -31.35
N GLU A 93 -9.65 -43.86 -30.83
CA GLU A 93 -10.55 -44.74 -31.57
C GLU A 93 -11.32 -43.97 -32.66
N GLU A 94 -11.78 -42.75 -32.39
CA GLU A 94 -12.37 -41.89 -33.42
C GLU A 94 -11.39 -41.55 -34.56
N ARG A 95 -10.12 -41.25 -34.23
CA ARG A 95 -9.07 -41.01 -35.24
C ARG A 95 -8.75 -42.24 -36.08
N LYS A 96 -8.83 -43.46 -35.51
CA LYS A 96 -8.68 -44.71 -36.27
C LYS A 96 -9.84 -44.92 -37.24
N ILE A 97 -11.07 -44.72 -36.77
CA ILE A 97 -12.28 -44.90 -37.59
C ILE A 97 -12.29 -43.89 -38.74
N ALA A 98 -11.98 -42.61 -38.48
CA ALA A 98 -11.89 -41.58 -39.51
C ALA A 98 -10.81 -41.90 -40.58
N LYS A 99 -9.66 -42.45 -40.17
CA LYS A 99 -8.62 -42.89 -41.10
C LYS A 99 -9.04 -44.08 -41.96
N MET A 100 -9.90 -44.97 -41.48
CA MET A 100 -10.43 -46.08 -42.28
C MET A 100 -11.49 -45.62 -43.29
N ILE A 101 -12.28 -44.60 -42.94
CA ILE A 101 -13.35 -44.07 -43.81
C ILE A 101 -12.77 -43.24 -44.96
N PHE A 102 -11.72 -42.46 -44.72
CA PHE A 102 -11.14 -41.55 -45.72
C PHE A 102 -10.08 -42.21 -46.64
N LYS A 103 -9.83 -43.52 -46.48
CA LYS A 103 -8.88 -44.29 -47.31
C LYS A 103 -9.61 -45.21 -48.30
N ARG A 104 -10.65 -44.69 -48.95
CA ARG A 104 -11.33 -45.34 -50.07
C ARG A 104 -11.37 -44.43 -51.29
#